data_AF-A0A3B0YUE6-F1
#
_entry.id   AF-A0A3B0YUE6-F1
#
_cell.length_a   1.000
_cell.length_b   1.000
_cell.length_c   1.000
_cell.angle_alpha   90.00
_cell.angle_beta   90.00
_cell.angle_gamma   90.00
#
_symmetry.space_group_name_H-M   'P 1'
#
loop_
_entity.id
_entity.type
_entity.pdbx_description
1 polymer ?
#
loop_
_entity_poly.entity_id
_entity_poly.type
_entity_poly.pdbx_seq_one_letter_code
_entity_poly.pdbx_strand_id
1 'polypeptide(L)'
;MSNSDTAVDVQNKFAFYLVALVFTVLALAVETAAFSMSKLADGFELFAWASLLISGLSGLRRLEMMSTIYSIAGKDYQGEKDRKIQGEALDNKQKFAYRWYLAHKWLFVAGLVFLIVSRGSVPLTNLILCNG
;
A
#
# COMPACT_ATOMS: atom_id res chain seq x y z
N MET A 1 2.54 -16.86 26.49
CA MET A 1 2.25 -15.99 25.33
C MET A 1 0.89 -15.38 25.53
N SER A 2 0.80 -14.06 25.50
CA SER A 2 -0.47 -13.34 25.68
C SER A 2 -1.25 -13.37 24.36
N ASN A 3 -2.59 -13.40 24.43
CA ASN A 3 -3.47 -13.32 23.27
C ASN A 3 -3.18 -12.08 22.39
N SER A 4 -2.70 -11.00 23.02
CA SER A 4 -2.27 -9.77 22.32
C SER A 4 -1.07 -9.98 21.41
N ASP A 5 -0.11 -10.81 21.84
CA ASP A 5 1.13 -11.06 21.12
C ASP A 5 0.85 -11.87 19.85
N THR A 6 -0.09 -12.83 19.96
CA THR A 6 -0.57 -13.61 18.81
C THR A 6 -1.33 -12.74 17.81
N ALA A 7 -2.21 -11.84 18.27
CA ALA A 7 -2.95 -10.93 17.39
C ALA A 7 -2.02 -10.01 16.58
N VAL A 8 -0.95 -9.55 17.23
CA VAL A 8 0.12 -8.76 16.63
C VAL A 8 0.86 -9.52 15.52
N ASP A 9 1.27 -10.76 15.76
CA ASP A 9 2.02 -11.56 14.78
C ASP A 9 1.18 -11.83 13.52
N VAL A 10 -0.10 -12.15 13.71
CA VAL A 10 -1.06 -12.31 12.62
C VAL A 10 -1.21 -11.03 11.81
N GLN A 11 -1.30 -9.87 12.48
CA GLN A 11 -1.41 -8.58 11.81
C GLN A 11 -0.16 -8.26 10.96
N ASN A 12 1.03 -8.58 11.45
CA ASN A 12 2.28 -8.38 10.71
C ASN A 12 2.32 -9.26 9.46
N LYS A 13 1.99 -10.54 9.57
CA LYS A 13 1.92 -11.46 8.43
C LYS A 13 0.96 -10.96 7.35
N PHE A 14 -0.23 -10.51 7.75
CA PHE A 14 -1.20 -9.93 6.82
C PHE A 14 -0.65 -8.69 6.09
N ALA A 15 0.07 -7.82 6.81
CA ALA A 15 0.71 -6.66 6.21
C ALA A 15 1.80 -7.05 5.19
N PHE A 16 2.60 -8.08 5.46
CA PHE A 16 3.56 -8.62 4.49
C PHE A 16 2.87 -9.17 3.24
N TYR A 17 1.82 -9.97 3.40
CA TYR A 17 1.08 -10.52 2.26
C TYR A 17 0.44 -9.43 1.40
N LEU A 18 -0.11 -8.38 2.01
CA LEU A 18 -0.67 -7.25 1.26
C LEU A 18 0.40 -6.55 0.42
N VAL A 19 1.56 -6.26 1.01
CA VAL A 19 2.64 -5.57 0.27
C VAL A 19 3.15 -6.44 -0.88
N ALA A 20 3.37 -7.73 -0.63
CA ALA A 20 3.74 -8.69 -1.67
C ALA A 20 2.70 -8.72 -2.80
N LEU A 21 1.40 -8.76 -2.45
CA LEU A 21 0.31 -8.74 -3.41
C LEU A 21 0.34 -7.48 -4.29
N VAL A 22 0.60 -6.30 -3.72
CA VAL A 22 0.71 -5.06 -4.51
C VAL A 22 1.82 -5.16 -5.55
N PHE A 23 2.99 -5.68 -5.18
CA PHE A 23 4.10 -5.86 -6.11
C PHE A 23 3.81 -6.94 -7.15
N THR A 24 3.13 -8.03 -6.78
CA THR A 24 2.69 -9.05 -7.75
C THR A 24 1.71 -8.47 -8.76
N VAL A 25 0.70 -7.71 -8.31
CA VAL A 25 -0.27 -7.06 -9.21
C VAL A 25 0.44 -6.05 -10.11
N LEU A 26 1.38 -5.27 -9.59
CA LEU A 26 2.18 -4.34 -10.39
C LEU A 26 3.03 -5.07 -11.44
N ALA A 27 3.67 -6.17 -11.08
CA ALA A 27 4.46 -6.97 -12.03
C ALA A 27 3.58 -7.52 -13.16
N LEU A 28 2.43 -8.14 -12.80
CA LEU A 28 1.43 -8.61 -13.77
C LEU A 28 0.92 -7.48 -14.66
N ALA A 29 0.72 -6.29 -14.11
CA ALA A 29 0.28 -5.12 -14.87
C ALA A 29 1.29 -4.70 -15.94
N VAL A 30 2.58 -4.70 -15.57
CA VAL A 30 3.67 -4.35 -16.50
C VAL A 30 3.85 -5.43 -17.56
N GLU A 31 3.79 -6.71 -17.20
CA GLU A 31 3.93 -7.82 -18.16
C GLU A 31 2.79 -7.86 -19.17
N THR A 32 1.57 -7.58 -18.72
CA THR A 32 0.39 -7.62 -19.60
C THR A 32 0.22 -6.33 -20.40
N ALA A 33 1.11 -5.34 -20.26
CA ALA A 33 1.01 -4.04 -20.91
C ALA A 33 0.89 -4.19 -22.43
N ALA A 34 -0.21 -3.71 -22.98
CA ALA A 34 -0.45 -3.71 -24.42
C ALA A 34 -0.69 -2.27 -24.84
N PHE A 35 0.36 -1.60 -25.31
CA PHE A 35 0.25 -0.25 -25.84
C PHE A 35 -0.70 -0.26 -27.04
N SER A 36 -1.84 0.41 -26.90
CA SER A 36 -2.91 0.40 -27.89
C SER A 36 -2.88 1.68 -28.74
N MET A 37 -3.85 1.84 -29.65
CA MET A 37 -3.97 3.01 -30.52
C MET A 37 -4.29 4.32 -29.76
N SER A 38 -4.66 4.26 -28.47
CA SER A 38 -5.12 5.41 -27.69
C SER A 38 -4.12 5.88 -26.63
N LYS A 39 -3.49 7.03 -26.89
CA LYS A 39 -2.49 7.66 -26.00
C LYS A 39 -3.01 7.95 -24.58
N LEU A 40 -4.32 8.12 -24.41
CA LEU A 40 -4.94 8.37 -23.10
C LEU A 40 -5.01 7.10 -22.23
N ALA A 41 -5.28 5.93 -22.82
CA ALA A 41 -5.31 4.67 -22.08
C ALA A 41 -3.91 4.31 -21.57
N ASP A 42 -2.90 4.49 -22.42
CA ASP A 42 -1.49 4.30 -22.06
C ASP A 42 -1.07 5.24 -20.91
N GLY A 43 -1.55 6.49 -20.94
CA GLY A 43 -1.32 7.46 -19.85
C GLY A 43 -1.94 7.04 -18.52
N PHE A 44 -3.18 6.54 -18.53
CA PHE A 44 -3.82 6.00 -17.32
C PHE A 44 -3.13 4.75 -16.79
N GLU A 45 -2.59 3.92 -17.68
CA GLU A 45 -1.84 2.72 -17.31
C GLU A 45 -0.53 3.08 -16.59
N LEU A 46 0.25 4.03 -17.12
CA LEU A 46 1.43 4.56 -16.45
C LEU A 46 1.11 5.19 -15.08
N PHE A 47 0.02 5.94 -15.00
CA PHE A 47 -0.41 6.54 -13.73
C PHE A 47 -0.80 5.47 -12.70
N ALA A 48 -1.50 4.42 -13.13
CA ALA A 48 -1.85 3.29 -12.29
C ALA A 48 -0.59 2.55 -11.77
N TRP A 49 0.40 2.32 -12.63
CA TRP A 49 1.68 1.73 -12.22
C TRP A 49 2.41 2.58 -11.19
N ALA A 50 2.53 3.89 -11.44
CA ALA A 50 3.18 4.81 -10.51
C ALA A 50 2.47 4.83 -9.14
N SER A 51 1.12 4.88 -9.14
CA SER A 51 0.32 4.84 -7.92
C SER A 51 0.48 3.54 -7.13
N LEU A 52 0.47 2.39 -7.82
CA LEU A 52 0.70 1.07 -7.21
C LEU A 52 2.12 0.93 -6.66
N LEU A 53 3.13 1.45 -7.36
CA LEU A 53 4.53 1.41 -6.92
C LEU A 53 4.74 2.27 -5.67
N ILE A 54 4.22 3.52 -5.66
CA ILE A 54 4.28 4.39 -4.49
C ILE A 54 3.55 3.75 -3.30
N SER A 55 2.42 3.08 -3.56
CA SER A 55 1.71 2.30 -2.55
C SER A 55 2.55 1.14 -2.02
N GLY A 56 3.13 0.30 -2.88
CA GLY A 56 3.97 -0.83 -2.47
C GLY A 56 5.16 -0.40 -1.60
N LEU A 57 5.89 0.64 -2.03
CA LEU A 57 7.04 1.19 -1.29
C LEU A 57 6.64 1.77 0.07
N SER A 58 5.50 2.45 0.14
CA SER A 58 4.98 2.99 1.41
C SER A 58 4.59 1.88 2.38
N GLY A 59 4.03 0.78 1.88
CA GLY A 59 3.75 -0.42 2.68
C GLY A 59 5.02 -1.06 3.23
N LEU A 60 6.08 -1.09 2.43
CA LEU A 60 7.41 -1.58 2.84
C LEU A 60 7.99 -0.74 4.00
N ARG A 61 7.93 0.59 3.87
CA ARG A 61 8.37 1.52 4.93
C ARG A 61 7.59 1.36 6.24
N ARG A 62 6.29 1.01 6.16
CA ARG A 62 5.47 0.71 7.35
C ARG A 62 5.95 -0.55 8.07
N LEU A 63 6.30 -1.59 7.33
CA LEU A 63 6.82 -2.84 7.91
C LEU A 63 8.15 -2.61 8.63
N GLU A 64 9.01 -1.76 8.07
CA GLU A 64 10.28 -1.35 8.69
C GLU A 64 10.06 -0.63 10.04
N MET A 65 9.09 0.29 10.11
CA MET A 65 8.74 0.95 11.38
C MET A 65 8.18 -0.02 12.42
N MET A 66 7.29 -0.94 12.03
CA MET A 66 6.69 -1.90 12.98
C MET A 66 7.74 -2.84 13.58
N SER A 67 8.66 -3.35 12.76
CA SER A 67 9.79 -4.18 13.23
C SER A 67 10.62 -3.46 14.29
N THR A 68 10.87 -2.16 14.09
CA THR A 68 11.64 -1.34 15.04
C THR A 68 10.95 -1.21 16.40
N ILE A 69 9.63 -1.05 16.43
CA ILE A 69 8.85 -0.91 17.68
C ILE A 69 8.93 -2.17 18.54
N TYR A 70 8.94 -3.37 17.95
CA TYR A 70 9.11 -4.63 18.70
C TYR A 70 10.47 -4.73 19.39
N SER A 71 11.53 -4.22 18.78
CA SER A 71 12.86 -4.22 19.39
C SER A 71 12.97 -3.31 20.63
N ILE A 72 12.07 -2.32 20.76
CA ILE A 72 12.05 -1.34 21.85
C ILE A 72 11.13 -1.80 22.99
N ALA A 73 10.01 -2.44 22.68
CA ALA A 73 9.07 -2.96 23.69
C ALA A 73 9.71 -4.03 24.61
N GLY A 74 10.73 -4.75 24.14
CA GLY A 74 11.53 -5.66 24.97
C GLY A 74 12.44 -4.97 26.00
N LYS A 75 12.60 -3.64 25.94
CA LYS A 75 13.46 -2.86 26.84
C LYS A 75 12.67 -2.07 27.90
N ASP A 76 11.34 -2.17 27.94
CA ASP A 76 10.48 -1.31 28.76
C ASP A 76 10.36 -1.73 30.25
N TYR A 77 11.48 -2.09 30.87
CA TYR A 77 11.59 -2.08 32.34
C TYR A 77 12.26 -0.80 32.89
N GLN A 78 12.81 0.08 32.03
CA GLN A 78 13.76 1.10 32.49
C GLN A 78 13.41 2.57 32.17
N GLY A 79 12.25 2.87 31.58
CA GLY A 79 12.00 4.15 30.87
C GLY A 79 10.86 5.08 31.36
N GLU A 80 10.30 4.90 32.56
CA GLU A 80 9.14 5.66 33.08
C GLU A 80 9.25 7.20 32.92
N LYS A 81 10.45 7.78 33.04
CA LYS A 81 10.71 9.23 32.92
C LYS A 81 10.78 9.75 31.48
N ASP A 82 11.24 8.95 30.53
CA ASP A 82 11.30 9.35 29.12
C ASP A 82 9.92 9.29 28.44
N ARG A 83 8.98 8.52 29.00
CA ARG A 83 7.62 8.32 28.46
C ARG A 83 6.79 9.61 28.30
N LYS A 84 6.98 10.63 29.14
CA LYS A 84 6.16 11.85 29.06
C LYS A 84 6.61 12.81 27.95
N ILE A 85 7.91 13.05 27.82
CA ILE A 85 8.49 13.88 26.74
C ILE A 85 8.37 13.16 25.40
N GLN A 86 8.56 11.84 25.42
CA GLN A 86 8.43 11.01 24.23
C GLN A 86 6.95 10.85 23.83
N GLY A 87 6.00 10.87 24.77
CA GLY A 87 4.56 10.77 24.51
C GLY A 87 4.01 11.87 23.59
N GLU A 88 4.41 13.13 23.80
CA GLU A 88 3.95 14.25 22.95
C GLU A 88 4.62 14.24 21.56
N ALA A 89 5.92 13.90 21.50
CA ALA A 89 6.64 13.73 20.23
C ALA A 89 6.13 12.53 19.41
N LEU A 90 5.69 11.47 20.09
CA LEU A 90 5.10 10.29 19.48
C LEU A 90 3.66 10.56 19.01
N ASP A 91 2.84 11.32 19.72
CA ASP A 91 1.48 11.69 19.27
C ASP A 91 1.53 12.47 17.93
N ASN A 92 2.46 13.42 17.81
CA ASN A 92 2.58 14.22 16.59
C ASN A 92 3.09 13.38 15.40
N LYS A 93 4.03 12.45 15.68
CA LYS A 93 4.47 11.46 14.68
C LYS A 93 3.35 10.48 14.31
N GLN A 94 2.54 10.04 15.27
CA GLN A 94 1.41 9.14 15.05
C GLN A 94 0.32 9.82 14.21
N LYS A 95 -0.03 11.08 14.48
CA LYS A 95 -0.97 11.85 13.66
C LYS A 95 -0.50 11.98 12.22
N PHE A 96 0.79 12.28 12.01
CA PHE A 96 1.37 12.35 10.68
C PHE A 96 1.33 10.97 10.00
N ALA A 97 1.75 9.92 10.71
CA ALA A 97 1.71 8.54 10.21
C ALA A 97 0.29 8.07 9.88
N TYR A 98 -0.72 8.46 10.67
CA TYR A 98 -2.12 8.12 10.44
C TYR A 98 -2.68 8.81 9.18
N ARG A 99 -2.38 10.10 8.97
CA ARG A 99 -2.75 10.81 7.74
C ARG A 99 -2.08 10.17 6.52
N TRP A 100 -0.82 9.77 6.67
CA TRP A 100 -0.08 9.08 5.62
C TRP A 100 -0.62 7.68 5.34
N TYR A 101 -1.04 6.96 6.38
CA TYR A 101 -1.72 5.67 6.28
C TYR A 101 -3.04 5.79 5.52
N LEU A 102 -3.84 6.81 5.83
CA LEU A 102 -5.11 7.02 5.15
C LEU A 102 -4.87 7.34 3.67
N ALA A 103 -3.93 8.23 3.37
CA ALA A 103 -3.54 8.55 2.00
C ALA A 103 -3.04 7.32 1.23
N HIS A 104 -2.21 6.49 1.87
CA HIS A 104 -1.70 5.23 1.30
C HIS A 104 -2.82 4.25 0.93
N LYS A 105 -3.79 4.06 1.85
CA LYS A 105 -4.93 3.17 1.63
C LYS A 105 -5.76 3.60 0.42
N TRP A 106 -5.99 4.91 0.27
CA TRP A 106 -6.72 5.45 -0.88
C TRP A 106 -5.89 5.45 -2.17
N LEU A 107 -4.57 5.62 -2.10
CA LEU A 107 -3.68 5.56 -3.26
C LEU A 107 -3.61 4.16 -3.88
N PHE A 108 -3.62 3.11 -3.06
CA PHE A 108 -3.73 1.73 -3.54
C PHE A 108 -5.04 1.50 -4.30
N VAL A 109 -6.17 1.86 -3.69
CA VAL A 109 -7.50 1.67 -4.28
C VAL A 109 -7.64 2.47 -5.56
N ALA A 110 -7.18 3.72 -5.57
CA ALA A 110 -7.17 4.55 -6.78
C ALA A 110 -6.35 3.90 -7.90
N GLY A 111 -5.13 3.45 -7.62
CA GLY A 111 -4.27 2.76 -8.60
C GLY A 111 -4.93 1.51 -9.18
N LEU A 112 -5.56 0.69 -8.34
CA LEU A 112 -6.29 -0.51 -8.78
C LEU A 112 -7.48 -0.16 -9.68
N VAL A 113 -8.29 0.84 -9.31
CA VAL A 113 -9.46 1.27 -10.10
C VAL A 113 -9.03 1.81 -11.45
N PHE A 114 -8.00 2.67 -11.49
CA PHE A 114 -7.45 3.19 -12.76
C PHE A 114 -6.93 2.06 -13.66
N LEU A 115 -6.31 1.04 -13.07
CA LEU A 115 -5.81 -0.12 -13.81
C LEU A 115 -6.96 -0.94 -14.43
N ILE A 116 -8.01 -1.20 -13.65
CA ILE A 116 -9.19 -1.93 -14.15
C ILE A 116 -9.91 -1.14 -15.25
N VAL A 117 -10.08 0.17 -15.07
CA VAL A 117 -10.73 1.04 -16.07
C VAL A 117 -9.90 1.07 -17.37
N SER A 118 -8.57 1.20 -17.26
CA SER A 118 -7.69 1.15 -18.43
C SER A 118 -7.86 -0.17 -19.18
N ARG A 119 -7.78 -1.31 -18.49
CA ARG A 119 -7.86 -2.64 -19.12
C ARG A 119 -9.26 -3.04 -19.59
N GLY A 120 -10.32 -2.56 -18.95
CA GLY A 120 -11.70 -2.82 -19.34
C GLY A 120 -12.14 -2.08 -20.60
N SER A 121 -11.46 -0.99 -20.97
CA SER A 121 -11.83 -0.16 -22.11
C SER A 121 -11.60 -0.84 -23.49
N VAL A 122 -10.61 -1.72 -23.58
CA VAL A 122 -10.24 -2.43 -24.82
C VAL A 122 -11.26 -3.51 -25.25
N PRO A 123 -11.73 -4.42 -24.36
CA PRO A 123 -12.77 -5.39 -24.76
C PRO A 123 -14.13 -4.72 -25.00
N LEU A 124 -14.45 -3.65 -24.27
CA LEU A 124 -15.71 -2.91 -24.45
C LEU A 124 -15.80 -2.20 -25.79
N THR A 125 -14.72 -1.56 -26.25
CA THR A 125 -14.69 -0.92 -27.57
C THR A 125 -14.78 -1.95 -28.70
N ASN A 126 -14.11 -3.09 -28.57
CA ASN A 126 -14.23 -4.19 -29.54
C ASN A 126 -15.66 -4.78 -29.61
N LEU A 127 -16.36 -4.92 -28.47
CA LEU A 127 -17.75 -5.40 -28.47
C LEU A 127 -18.75 -4.40 -29.07
N ILE A 128 -18.54 -3.10 -28.87
CA ILE A 128 -19.42 -2.06 -29.41
C ILE A 128 -19.19 -1.87 -30.92
N LEU A 129 -17.93 -1.93 -31.39
CA LEU A 129 -17.59 -1.77 -32.82
C LEU A 129 -17.87 -3.02 -33.67
N CYS A 130 -17.83 -4.23 -33.11
CA CYS A 130 -18.17 -5.46 -33.87
C CYS A 130 -19.68 -5.71 -34.00
N ASN A 131 -20.52 -4.96 -33.29
CA ASN A 131 -21.98 -5.18 -33.26
C ASN A 131 -22.78 -4.00 -33.85
N GLY A 132 -22.11 -3.08 -34.56
CA GLY A 132 -22.72 -1.97 -35.31
C GLY A 132 -22.13 -1.90 -36.71
#